data_AF-D1J895-F1
#
_entry.id   AF-D1J895-F1
#
_cell.length_a   1.000
_cell.length_b   1.000
_cell.length_c   1.000
_cell.angle_alpha   90.00
_cell.angle_beta   90.00
_cell.angle_gamma   90.00
#
_symmetry.space_group_name_H-M   'P 1'
#
loop_
_entity.id
_entity.type
_entity.pdbx_description
1 polymer ?
#
loop_
_entity_poly.entity_id
_entity_poly.type
_entity_poly.pdbx_seq_one_letter_code
_entity_poly.pdbx_strand_id
1 'polypeptide(L)'
;MKRKILLFTPLIIAGSLIPTTLTACNNKNSKLTKQLKAKQTFNNLKNKLQDLLNSEDAKDIDANKEINTLANTTIDDNFQIQDIENKIKTIEDAIESLTKKINDKKILIKLRQDFNKAKEDLKNLLQSKEVTDIEKEIELNTLNTTNITKDSLQQEIQAKIQKIQEAIQSINKKISDKKQLNKEQQNLVEAKNTLENLIATEDAKTVGIGEAKKALDNNKNNKISTIEEIKKAINDLNDITNKLNQKIENKKQELLENFKKSKQDLEEYINKNLNEIRFIEVKEKAQKTIEKIANINKDNSSIKKITDATNSLNKAKEDALKEEEVIKKLNEVINFIAKRKELEELIKLSDIKQYEDAVKEAQKILDDNKAKNTDELSSKDFEEKRKNIEEAINELKAAIEATKKSKN
;
A
#
# COMPACT_ATOMS: atom_id res chain seq x y z
N MET A 1 -3.07 -38.11 39.11
CA MET A 1 -3.33 -39.47 39.64
C MET A 1 -3.09 -39.47 41.14
N LYS A 2 -4.16 -39.59 41.93
CA LYS A 2 -4.13 -39.56 43.41
C LYS A 2 -3.89 -40.98 43.93
N ARG A 3 -2.79 -41.24 44.64
CA ARG A 3 -2.55 -42.52 45.31
C ARG A 3 -3.26 -42.52 46.66
N LYS A 4 -4.25 -43.41 46.79
CA LYS A 4 -4.92 -43.79 48.05
C LYS A 4 -3.90 -44.46 48.98
N ILE A 5 -3.77 -43.95 50.19
CA ILE A 5 -3.07 -44.62 51.30
C ILE A 5 -4.10 -45.54 51.97
N LEU A 6 -3.86 -46.85 51.94
CA LEU A 6 -4.63 -47.85 52.69
C LEU A 6 -4.29 -47.72 54.18
N LEU A 7 -5.29 -47.36 54.98
CA LEU A 7 -5.24 -47.44 56.44
C LEU A 7 -5.52 -48.90 56.83
N PHE A 8 -4.52 -49.58 57.41
CA PHE A 8 -4.71 -50.86 58.09
C PHE A 8 -4.95 -50.60 59.58
N THR A 9 -6.16 -50.85 60.04
CA THR A 9 -6.51 -51.02 61.45
C THR A 9 -6.50 -52.50 61.82
N PRO A 10 -5.99 -52.90 63.00
CA PRO A 10 -6.34 -54.16 63.59
C PRO A 10 -7.38 -54.02 64.70
N LEU A 11 -8.18 -55.08 64.73
CA LEU A 11 -9.37 -55.40 65.49
C LEU A 11 -9.11 -55.50 67.01
N ILE A 12 -10.06 -55.00 67.80
CA ILE A 12 -10.16 -55.17 69.25
C ILE A 12 -10.91 -56.49 69.53
N ILE A 13 -10.32 -57.38 70.34
CA ILE A 13 -11.06 -58.36 71.14
C ILE A 13 -10.57 -58.24 72.59
N ALA A 14 -11.53 -58.00 73.48
CA ALA A 14 -11.38 -57.80 74.91
C ALA A 14 -11.75 -59.06 75.70
N GLY A 15 -11.10 -59.22 76.86
CA GLY A 15 -11.45 -60.10 77.98
C GLY A 15 -10.37 -59.93 79.05
N SER A 16 -10.49 -58.92 79.92
CA SER A 16 -10.86 -59.02 81.36
C SER A 16 -9.97 -60.02 82.13
N LEU A 17 -9.30 -59.70 83.25
CA LEU A 17 -9.62 -58.87 84.41
C LEU A 17 -8.35 -58.22 85.02
N ILE A 18 -8.55 -57.06 85.65
CA ILE A 18 -7.60 -56.30 86.50
C ILE A 18 -7.66 -56.88 87.94
N PRO A 19 -6.66 -56.69 88.85
CA PRO A 19 -6.42 -55.37 89.46
C PRO A 19 -4.96 -54.96 89.67
N THR A 20 -4.73 -53.67 89.40
CA THR A 20 -3.84 -52.69 90.05
C THR A 20 -2.93 -53.17 91.19
N THR A 21 -1.62 -52.99 91.02
CA THR A 21 -0.80 -51.93 91.67
C THR A 21 0.68 -52.20 91.37
N LEU A 22 1.37 -51.28 90.69
CA LEU A 22 2.75 -50.88 91.00
C LEU A 22 3.22 -49.76 90.05
N THR A 23 3.08 -48.52 90.51
CA THR A 23 3.79 -47.37 89.94
C THR A 23 5.24 -47.41 90.43
N ALA A 24 6.14 -48.10 89.71
CA ALA A 24 7.61 -47.91 89.85
C ALA A 24 8.49 -48.58 88.75
N CYS A 25 7.95 -49.07 87.62
CA CYS A 25 8.76 -49.75 86.58
C CYS A 25 8.72 -49.12 85.16
N ASN A 26 8.27 -47.87 84.98
CA ASN A 26 8.12 -47.27 83.65
C ASN A 26 9.27 -46.36 83.17
N ASN A 27 10.24 -45.99 84.01
CA ASN A 27 11.27 -45.03 83.60
C ASN A 27 12.51 -45.70 82.93
N LYS A 28 12.98 -46.84 83.46
CA LYS A 28 14.10 -47.60 82.84
C LYS A 28 13.69 -48.24 81.51
N ASN A 29 12.50 -48.83 81.41
CA ASN A 29 12.01 -49.46 80.18
C ASN A 29 11.76 -48.42 79.05
N SER A 30 11.30 -47.21 79.39
CA SER A 30 11.14 -46.13 78.40
C SER A 30 12.47 -45.51 77.98
N LYS A 31 13.46 -45.38 78.88
CA LYS A 31 14.83 -44.93 78.55
C LYS A 31 15.55 -45.92 77.62
N LEU A 32 15.49 -47.22 77.91
CA LEU A 32 16.09 -48.27 77.08
C LEU A 32 15.46 -48.32 75.68
N THR A 33 14.13 -48.18 75.60
CA THR A 33 13.39 -48.12 74.33
C THR A 33 13.77 -46.88 73.51
N LYS A 34 13.93 -45.71 74.15
CA LYS A 34 14.40 -44.49 73.48
C LYS A 34 15.83 -44.63 72.96
N GLN A 35 16.72 -45.22 73.76
CA GLN A 35 18.10 -45.52 73.35
C GLN A 35 18.15 -46.46 72.16
N LEU A 36 17.36 -47.54 72.18
CA LEU A 36 17.28 -48.48 71.05
C LEU A 36 16.81 -47.80 69.76
N LYS A 37 15.76 -46.96 69.84
CA LYS A 37 15.29 -46.17 68.70
C LYS A 37 16.36 -45.20 68.19
N ALA A 38 17.09 -44.52 69.08
CA ALA A 38 18.18 -43.63 68.68
C ALA A 38 19.32 -44.39 68.00
N LYS A 39 19.71 -45.58 68.49
CA LYS A 39 20.70 -46.45 67.82
C LYS A 39 20.22 -46.87 66.43
N GLN A 40 18.95 -47.23 66.27
CA GLN A 40 18.36 -47.55 64.97
C GLN A 40 18.41 -46.35 64.01
N THR A 41 18.00 -45.17 64.47
CA THR A 41 18.07 -43.92 63.70
C THR A 41 19.51 -43.62 63.27
N PHE A 42 20.47 -43.74 64.19
CA PHE A 42 21.89 -43.57 63.90
C PHE A 42 22.36 -44.51 62.78
N ASN A 43 22.08 -45.81 62.89
CA ASN A 43 22.48 -46.79 61.89
C ASN A 43 21.83 -46.51 60.52
N ASN A 44 20.55 -46.14 60.50
CA ASN A 44 19.85 -45.77 59.26
C ASN A 44 20.47 -44.55 58.58
N LEU A 45 20.79 -43.50 59.34
CA LEU A 45 21.45 -42.30 58.81
C LEU A 45 22.88 -42.60 58.36
N LYS A 46 23.62 -43.42 59.10
CA LYS A 46 24.96 -43.85 58.71
C LYS A 46 24.95 -44.59 57.37
N ASN A 47 23.99 -45.49 57.17
CA ASN A 47 23.78 -46.16 55.89
C ASN A 47 23.38 -45.17 54.78
N LYS A 48 22.48 -44.22 55.06
CA LYS A 48 22.13 -43.17 54.09
C LYS A 48 23.34 -42.32 53.66
N LEU A 49 24.23 -41.96 54.58
CA LEU A 49 25.46 -41.25 54.26
C LEU A 49 26.38 -42.10 53.38
N GLN A 50 26.50 -43.39 53.69
CA GLN A 50 27.25 -44.35 52.87
C GLN A 50 26.67 -44.48 51.45
N ASP A 51 25.35 -44.57 51.32
CA ASP A 51 24.66 -44.66 50.02
C ASP A 51 24.88 -43.38 49.19
N LEU A 52 24.81 -42.21 49.83
CA LEU A 52 25.10 -40.93 49.17
C LEU A 52 26.55 -40.87 48.67
N LEU A 53 27.52 -41.27 49.50
CA LEU A 53 28.94 -41.31 49.12
C LEU A 53 29.22 -42.27 47.96
N ASN A 54 28.48 -43.37 47.88
CA ASN A 54 28.61 -44.38 46.80
C ASN A 54 27.81 -44.03 45.54
N SER A 55 26.99 -42.97 45.56
CA SER A 55 26.19 -42.58 44.40
C SER A 55 27.07 -42.02 43.28
N GLU A 56 26.68 -42.25 42.02
CA GLU A 56 27.39 -41.68 40.85
C GLU A 56 27.39 -40.14 40.90
N ASP A 57 26.36 -39.55 41.51
CA ASP A 57 26.25 -38.11 41.71
C ASP A 57 27.34 -37.54 42.65
N ALA A 58 27.84 -38.35 43.60
CA ALA A 58 28.89 -37.97 44.55
C ALA A 58 30.31 -38.17 44.01
N LYS A 59 30.47 -38.82 42.85
CA LYS A 59 31.76 -39.02 42.20
C LYS A 59 32.46 -37.68 41.97
N ASP A 60 33.78 -37.60 42.07
CA ASP A 60 34.58 -36.38 41.87
C ASP A 60 34.20 -35.17 42.76
N ILE A 61 33.43 -35.39 43.83
CA ILE A 61 33.20 -34.38 44.88
C ILE A 61 34.27 -34.57 45.95
N ASP A 62 34.84 -33.46 46.44
CA ASP A 62 35.64 -33.51 47.66
C ASP A 62 34.73 -33.79 48.87
N ALA A 63 34.62 -35.09 49.21
CA ALA A 63 33.83 -35.60 50.32
C ALA A 63 34.70 -36.07 51.50
N ASN A 64 35.97 -35.65 51.58
CA ASN A 64 36.92 -36.15 52.58
C ASN A 64 36.42 -35.94 54.02
N LYS A 65 35.77 -34.80 54.30
CA LYS A 65 35.18 -34.51 55.61
C LYS A 65 34.08 -35.51 55.94
N GLU A 66 33.19 -35.79 55.00
CA GLU A 66 32.03 -36.66 55.18
C GLU A 66 32.43 -38.14 55.25
N ILE A 67 33.43 -38.56 54.47
CA ILE A 67 34.08 -39.87 54.55
C ILE A 67 34.69 -40.09 55.94
N ASN A 68 35.44 -39.11 56.45
CA ASN A 68 36.02 -39.17 57.79
C ASN A 68 34.94 -39.22 58.88
N THR A 69 33.86 -38.45 58.73
CA THR A 69 32.71 -38.49 59.64
C THR A 69 32.05 -39.88 59.65
N LEU A 70 31.84 -40.49 58.48
CA LEU A 70 31.26 -41.83 58.36
C LEU A 70 32.13 -42.90 59.05
N ALA A 71 33.46 -42.85 58.83
CA ALA A 71 34.40 -43.82 59.38
C ALA A 71 34.53 -43.71 60.91
N ASN A 72 34.67 -42.49 61.43
CA ASN A 72 35.06 -42.27 62.83
C ASN A 72 33.88 -42.07 63.80
N THR A 73 32.66 -41.87 63.29
CA THR A 73 31.48 -41.74 64.14
C THR A 73 30.92 -43.13 64.44
N THR A 74 31.11 -43.58 65.67
CA THR A 74 30.61 -44.86 66.20
C THR A 74 29.76 -44.68 67.44
N ILE A 75 28.94 -45.68 67.75
CA ILE A 75 28.13 -45.78 68.96
C ILE A 75 28.49 -47.08 69.68
N ASP A 76 28.59 -47.05 71.00
CA ASP A 76 28.80 -48.22 71.85
C ASP A 76 27.51 -48.57 72.60
N ASP A 77 27.42 -49.81 73.09
CA ASP A 77 26.28 -50.24 73.88
C ASP A 77 26.12 -49.50 75.21
N ASN A 78 27.20 -48.93 75.74
CA ASN A 78 27.25 -48.19 77.00
C ASN A 78 26.91 -46.69 76.88
N PHE A 79 26.72 -46.16 75.67
CA PHE A 79 26.48 -44.72 75.46
C PHE A 79 25.12 -44.27 76.02
N GLN A 80 25.09 -43.09 76.63
CA GLN A 80 23.83 -42.48 77.06
C GLN A 80 23.07 -41.95 75.84
N ILE A 81 21.76 -41.73 76.01
CA ILE A 81 20.89 -41.23 74.94
C ILE A 81 21.42 -39.93 74.31
N GLN A 82 21.94 -39.02 75.14
CA GLN A 82 22.49 -37.73 74.69
C GLN A 82 23.75 -37.89 73.85
N ASP A 83 24.61 -38.88 74.16
CA ASP A 83 25.80 -39.18 73.37
C ASP A 83 25.42 -39.67 71.97
N ILE A 84 24.40 -40.53 71.90
CA ILE A 84 23.85 -41.06 70.64
C ILE A 84 23.21 -39.92 69.84
N GLU A 85 22.42 -39.04 70.47
CA GLU A 85 21.79 -37.88 69.82
C GLU A 85 22.83 -36.91 69.23
N ASN A 86 23.93 -36.64 69.95
CA ASN A 86 25.03 -35.83 69.44
C ASN A 86 25.72 -36.47 68.22
N LYS A 87 25.90 -37.79 68.25
CA LYS A 87 26.47 -38.56 67.13
C LYS A 87 25.52 -38.60 65.92
N ILE A 88 24.20 -38.70 66.15
CA ILE A 88 23.16 -38.55 65.11
C ILE A 88 23.31 -37.20 64.42
N LYS A 89 23.35 -36.10 65.19
CA LYS A 89 23.48 -34.74 64.63
C LYS A 89 24.73 -34.60 63.75
N THR A 90 25.85 -35.20 64.19
CA THR A 90 27.10 -35.19 63.42
C THR A 90 26.94 -35.87 62.05
N ILE A 91 26.20 -36.99 61.98
CA ILE A 91 25.88 -37.67 60.72
C ILE A 91 24.89 -36.85 59.88
N GLU A 92 23.88 -36.24 60.50
CA GLU A 92 22.91 -35.38 59.80
C GLU A 92 23.59 -34.19 59.13
N ASP A 93 24.47 -33.47 59.85
CA ASP A 93 25.24 -32.36 59.31
C ASP A 93 26.13 -32.80 58.12
N ALA A 94 26.70 -34.01 58.17
CA ALA A 94 27.48 -34.57 57.07
C ALA A 94 26.61 -34.93 55.86
N ILE A 95 25.42 -35.50 56.07
CA ILE A 95 24.46 -35.78 55.00
C ILE A 95 24.02 -34.47 54.33
N GLU A 96 23.68 -33.45 55.11
CA GLU A 96 23.28 -32.13 54.58
C GLU A 96 24.42 -31.51 53.76
N SER A 97 25.65 -31.53 54.29
CA SER A 97 26.83 -30.99 53.62
C SER A 97 27.12 -31.71 52.28
N LEU A 98 27.11 -33.04 52.25
CA LEU A 98 27.33 -33.81 51.02
C LEU A 98 26.20 -33.60 50.01
N THR A 99 24.95 -33.60 50.47
CA THR A 99 23.77 -33.36 49.61
C THR A 99 23.87 -31.99 48.94
N LYS A 100 24.31 -30.96 49.68
CA LYS A 100 24.55 -29.63 49.13
C LYS A 100 25.64 -29.66 48.05
N LYS A 101 26.78 -30.28 48.31
CA LYS A 101 27.88 -30.41 47.33
C LYS A 101 27.43 -31.11 46.05
N ILE A 102 26.62 -32.18 46.17
CA ILE A 102 26.04 -32.90 45.03
C ILE A 102 25.15 -31.97 44.19
N ASN A 103 24.26 -31.23 44.84
CA ASN A 103 23.37 -30.30 44.14
C ASN A 103 24.15 -29.16 43.46
N ASP A 104 25.16 -28.61 44.13
CA ASP A 104 26.02 -27.57 43.57
C ASP A 104 26.79 -28.06 42.32
N LYS A 105 27.28 -29.31 42.33
CA LYS A 105 27.90 -29.94 41.17
C LYS A 105 26.91 -30.08 40.00
N LYS A 106 25.68 -30.55 40.26
CA LYS A 106 24.65 -30.70 39.23
C LYS A 106 24.29 -29.36 38.57
N ILE A 107 24.11 -28.31 39.37
CA ILE A 107 23.86 -26.95 38.87
C ILE A 107 25.03 -26.48 38.00
N LEU A 108 26.26 -26.70 38.45
CA LEU A 108 27.46 -26.29 37.71
C LEU A 108 27.56 -27.00 36.34
N ILE A 109 27.26 -28.30 36.28
CA ILE A 109 27.24 -29.07 35.01
C ILE A 109 26.24 -28.44 34.03
N LYS A 110 25.02 -28.16 34.49
CA LYS A 110 23.99 -27.55 33.65
C LYS A 110 24.40 -26.16 33.16
N LEU A 111 24.94 -25.32 34.04
CA LEU A 111 25.44 -23.99 33.66
C LEU A 111 26.54 -24.06 32.60
N ARG A 112 27.45 -25.04 32.67
CA ARG A 112 28.48 -25.24 31.64
C ARG A 112 27.88 -25.63 30.29
N GLN A 113 26.84 -26.47 30.28
CA GLN A 113 26.12 -26.82 29.06
C GLN A 113 25.40 -25.60 28.46
N ASP A 114 24.70 -24.83 29.29
CA ASP A 114 23.99 -23.62 28.86
C ASP A 114 24.97 -22.56 28.32
N PHE A 115 26.14 -22.42 28.95
CA PHE A 115 27.21 -21.55 28.46
C PHE A 115 27.71 -21.96 27.07
N ASN A 116 28.04 -23.24 26.88
CA ASN A 116 28.51 -23.74 25.58
C ASN A 116 27.46 -23.55 24.49
N LYS A 117 26.19 -23.81 24.82
CA LYS A 117 25.07 -23.59 23.91
C LYS A 117 24.94 -22.12 23.51
N ALA A 118 24.87 -21.21 24.48
CA ALA A 118 24.78 -19.78 24.22
C ALA A 118 25.95 -19.27 23.36
N LYS A 119 27.16 -19.77 23.63
CA LYS A 119 28.37 -19.42 22.87
C LYS A 119 28.31 -19.89 21.42
N GLU A 120 27.83 -21.10 21.17
CA GLU A 120 27.64 -21.62 19.82
C GLU A 120 26.50 -20.89 19.08
N ASP A 121 25.41 -20.56 19.76
CA ASP A 121 24.30 -19.77 19.21
C ASP A 121 24.80 -18.39 18.72
N LEU A 122 25.60 -17.69 19.53
CA LEU A 122 26.22 -16.42 19.14
C LEU A 122 27.16 -16.57 17.93
N LYS A 123 28.00 -17.62 17.93
CA LYS A 123 28.92 -17.90 16.83
C LYS A 123 28.18 -18.15 15.51
N ASN A 124 27.16 -18.99 15.52
CA ASN A 124 26.34 -19.29 14.35
C ASN A 124 25.67 -18.03 13.81
N LEU A 125 25.14 -17.18 14.69
CA LEU A 125 24.53 -15.92 14.32
C LEU A 125 25.52 -14.96 13.63
N LEU A 126 26.74 -14.86 14.16
CA LEU A 126 27.81 -14.00 13.62
C LEU A 126 28.40 -14.49 12.28
N GLN A 127 28.25 -15.78 11.97
CA GLN A 127 28.63 -16.41 10.70
C GLN A 127 27.50 -16.41 9.67
N SER A 128 26.28 -16.04 10.07
CA SER A 128 25.14 -16.02 9.16
C SER A 128 25.31 -14.93 8.07
N LYS A 129 24.71 -15.18 6.90
CA LYS A 129 24.65 -14.18 5.81
C LYS A 129 23.84 -12.93 6.16
N GLU A 130 23.02 -12.99 7.21
CA GLU A 130 22.16 -11.86 7.62
C GLU A 130 22.97 -10.72 8.25
N VAL A 131 24.22 -10.98 8.67
CA VAL A 131 25.09 -10.01 9.35
C VAL A 131 26.29 -9.58 8.51
N THR A 132 26.28 -9.81 7.19
CA THR A 132 27.41 -9.45 6.30
C THR A 132 27.70 -7.94 6.32
N ASP A 133 26.65 -7.12 6.30
CA ASP A 133 26.74 -5.65 6.24
C ASP A 133 26.35 -4.98 7.59
N ILE A 134 26.56 -5.71 8.69
CA ILE A 134 26.24 -5.24 10.04
C ILE A 134 27.52 -5.13 10.85
N GLU A 135 27.70 -3.98 11.50
CA GLU A 135 28.78 -3.77 12.46
C GLU A 135 28.61 -4.72 13.65
N LYS A 136 29.61 -5.60 13.84
CA LYS A 136 29.55 -6.72 14.80
C LYS A 136 30.78 -6.88 15.68
N GLU A 137 31.61 -5.82 15.78
CA GLU A 137 32.88 -5.86 16.52
C GLU A 137 32.68 -6.17 18.01
N ILE A 138 31.70 -5.54 18.64
CA ILE A 138 31.38 -5.73 20.07
C ILE A 138 30.97 -7.19 20.35
N GLU A 139 30.13 -7.76 19.49
CA GLU A 139 29.64 -9.12 19.62
C GLU A 139 30.73 -10.16 19.34
N LEU A 140 31.61 -9.89 18.37
CA LEU A 140 32.79 -10.72 18.09
C LEU A 140 33.78 -10.70 19.26
N ASN A 141 34.03 -9.53 19.85
CA ASN A 141 34.84 -9.39 21.05
C ASN A 141 34.23 -10.16 22.24
N THR A 142 32.91 -10.12 22.40
CA THR A 142 32.20 -10.91 23.43
C THR A 142 32.39 -12.42 23.22
N LEU A 143 32.25 -12.91 21.98
CA LEU A 143 32.45 -14.33 21.63
C LEU A 143 33.88 -14.81 21.97
N ASN A 144 34.88 -14.00 21.61
CA ASN A 144 36.29 -14.38 21.72
C ASN A 144 36.80 -14.31 23.17
N THR A 145 36.36 -13.30 23.93
CA THR A 145 36.89 -13.04 25.28
C THR A 145 36.12 -13.74 26.40
N THR A 146 34.84 -14.06 26.19
CA THR A 146 34.01 -14.69 27.22
C THR A 146 34.26 -16.20 27.23
N ASN A 147 35.04 -16.68 28.20
CA ASN A 147 35.42 -18.09 28.38
C ASN A 147 35.22 -18.53 29.83
N ILE A 148 35.02 -19.81 30.07
CA ILE A 148 34.94 -20.40 31.43
C ILE A 148 36.06 -21.42 31.62
N THR A 149 36.54 -21.60 32.85
CA THR A 149 37.53 -22.63 33.21
C THR A 149 36.89 -23.70 34.07
N LYS A 150 37.61 -24.79 34.38
CA LYS A 150 37.13 -25.86 35.27
C LYS A 150 36.81 -25.34 36.68
N ASP A 151 37.46 -24.27 37.11
CA ASP A 151 37.33 -23.71 38.45
C ASP A 151 36.38 -22.51 38.53
N SER A 152 35.80 -22.08 37.39
CA SER A 152 34.81 -20.99 37.38
C SER A 152 33.63 -21.27 38.30
N LEU A 153 33.28 -20.25 39.09
CA LEU A 153 32.17 -20.31 40.05
C LEU A 153 30.81 -20.23 39.34
N GLN A 154 29.75 -20.74 39.97
CA GLN A 154 28.40 -20.72 39.39
C GLN A 154 27.94 -19.31 38.99
N GLN A 155 28.13 -18.33 39.87
CA GLN A 155 27.77 -16.92 39.61
C GLN A 155 28.56 -16.31 38.44
N GLU A 156 29.83 -16.68 38.30
CA GLU A 156 30.68 -16.24 37.20
C GLU A 156 30.19 -16.80 35.86
N ILE A 157 29.83 -18.08 35.81
CA ILE A 157 29.28 -18.71 34.60
C ILE A 157 27.92 -18.07 34.24
N GLN A 158 27.05 -17.83 35.22
CA GLN A 158 25.77 -17.14 35.01
C GLN A 158 25.96 -15.74 34.42
N ALA A 159 26.86 -14.93 34.98
CA ALA A 159 27.17 -13.60 34.46
C ALA A 159 27.71 -13.65 33.02
N LYS A 160 28.56 -14.65 32.72
CA LYS A 160 29.10 -14.86 31.36
C LYS A 160 28.03 -15.31 30.35
N ILE A 161 27.07 -16.16 30.76
CA ILE A 161 25.91 -16.51 29.94
C ILE A 161 25.09 -15.26 29.62
N GLN A 162 24.78 -14.44 30.63
CA GLN A 162 24.01 -13.21 30.48
C GLN A 162 24.69 -12.25 29.48
N LYS A 163 26.02 -12.07 29.59
CA LYS A 163 26.80 -11.25 28.66
C LYS A 163 26.71 -11.75 27.21
N ILE A 164 26.72 -13.06 26.99
CA ILE A 164 26.54 -13.67 25.65
C ILE A 164 25.11 -13.43 25.16
N GLN A 165 24.10 -13.57 26.03
CA GLN A 165 22.70 -13.33 25.67
C GLN A 165 22.44 -11.87 25.28
N GLU A 166 23.05 -10.91 25.97
CA GLU A 166 23.01 -9.48 25.61
C GLU A 166 23.63 -9.23 24.24
N ALA A 167 24.76 -9.88 23.92
CA ALA A 167 25.37 -9.80 22.59
C ALA A 167 24.44 -10.39 21.49
N ILE A 168 23.78 -11.53 21.77
CA ILE A 168 22.79 -12.12 20.86
C ILE A 168 21.60 -11.16 20.64
N GLN A 169 21.09 -10.53 21.70
CA GLN A 169 20.00 -9.55 21.59
C GLN A 169 20.43 -8.33 20.77
N SER A 170 21.63 -7.81 21.02
CA SER A 170 22.19 -6.67 20.30
C SER A 170 22.28 -6.93 18.79
N ILE A 171 22.88 -8.06 18.37
CA ILE A 171 23.00 -8.36 16.94
C ILE A 171 21.64 -8.62 16.28
N ASN A 172 20.70 -9.29 16.99
CA ASN A 172 19.35 -9.48 16.47
C ASN A 172 18.61 -8.15 16.28
N LYS A 173 18.79 -7.18 17.19
CA LYS A 173 18.26 -5.83 17.03
C LYS A 173 18.85 -5.17 15.78
N LYS A 174 20.17 -5.22 15.60
CA LYS A 174 20.84 -4.68 14.39
C LYS A 174 20.33 -5.33 13.09
N ILE A 175 20.09 -6.65 13.10
CA ILE A 175 19.50 -7.37 11.96
C ILE A 175 18.10 -6.82 11.65
N SER A 176 17.25 -6.65 12.67
CA SER A 176 15.91 -6.10 12.51
C SER A 176 15.94 -4.68 11.94
N ASP A 177 16.77 -3.81 12.52
CA ASP A 177 16.92 -2.42 12.10
C ASP A 177 17.39 -2.34 10.63
N LYS A 178 18.36 -3.19 10.24
CA LYS A 178 18.84 -3.28 8.85
C LYS A 178 17.76 -3.77 7.89
N LYS A 179 16.98 -4.80 8.26
CA LYS A 179 15.85 -5.29 7.45
C LYS A 179 14.82 -4.20 7.22
N GLN A 180 14.49 -3.44 8.26
CA GLN A 180 13.56 -2.32 8.15
C GLN A 180 14.11 -1.21 7.25
N LEU A 181 15.37 -0.83 7.43
CA LEU A 181 16.04 0.17 6.58
C LEU A 181 16.00 -0.24 5.09
N ASN A 182 16.34 -1.49 4.78
CA ASN A 182 16.31 -2.00 3.41
C ASN A 182 14.90 -1.94 2.79
N LYS A 183 13.85 -2.27 3.57
CA LYS A 183 12.46 -2.16 3.11
C LYS A 183 12.08 -0.73 2.78
N GLU A 184 12.43 0.23 3.63
CA GLU A 184 12.12 1.64 3.38
C GLU A 184 12.92 2.19 2.19
N GLN A 185 14.16 1.73 1.98
CA GLN A 185 14.93 2.06 0.78
C GLN A 185 14.24 1.55 -0.49
N GLN A 186 13.63 0.36 -0.47
CA GLN A 186 12.84 -0.14 -1.60
C GLN A 186 11.60 0.73 -1.84
N ASN A 187 10.84 1.07 -0.80
CA ASN A 187 9.68 1.97 -0.91
C ASN A 187 10.06 3.33 -1.51
N LEU A 188 11.24 3.87 -1.18
CA LEU A 188 11.75 5.11 -1.76
C LEU A 188 12.02 4.97 -3.26
N VAL A 189 12.59 3.85 -3.69
CA VAL A 189 12.80 3.57 -5.12
C VAL A 189 11.46 3.48 -5.86
N GLU A 190 10.45 2.83 -5.27
CA GLU A 190 9.11 2.75 -5.86
C GLU A 190 8.44 4.13 -5.99
N ALA A 191 8.55 4.99 -4.97
CA ALA A 191 8.03 6.36 -5.03
C ALA A 191 8.73 7.20 -6.12
N LYS A 192 10.07 7.05 -6.25
CA LYS A 192 10.84 7.70 -7.33
C LYS A 192 10.37 7.24 -8.71
N ASN A 193 10.29 5.93 -8.92
CA ASN A 193 9.88 5.35 -10.20
C ASN A 193 8.45 5.78 -10.58
N THR A 194 7.54 5.85 -9.61
CA THR A 194 6.16 6.30 -9.83
C THR A 194 6.13 7.73 -10.36
N LEU A 195 6.88 8.64 -9.73
CA LEU A 195 6.98 10.04 -10.16
C LEU A 195 7.69 10.18 -11.52
N GLU A 196 8.79 9.44 -11.75
CA GLU A 196 9.52 9.42 -13.02
C GLU A 196 8.62 8.97 -14.18
N ASN A 197 7.86 7.88 -13.99
CA ASN A 197 6.90 7.38 -14.96
C ASN A 197 5.83 8.41 -15.28
N LEU A 198 5.29 9.10 -14.25
CA LEU A 198 4.30 10.15 -14.44
C LEU A 198 4.87 11.32 -15.25
N ILE A 199 6.06 11.81 -14.90
CA ILE A 199 6.76 12.91 -15.59
C ILE A 199 7.04 12.58 -17.07
N ALA A 200 7.26 11.31 -17.40
CA ALA A 200 7.52 10.88 -18.77
C ALA A 200 6.31 11.04 -19.70
N THR A 201 5.08 11.10 -19.14
CA THR A 201 3.85 11.24 -19.92
C THR A 201 3.71 12.60 -20.59
N GLU A 202 3.12 12.65 -21.79
CA GLU A 202 2.83 13.91 -22.49
C GLU A 202 1.81 14.79 -21.74
N ASP A 203 0.86 14.15 -21.04
CA ASP A 203 -0.11 14.86 -20.20
C ASP A 203 0.59 15.62 -19.07
N ALA A 204 1.54 14.99 -18.38
CA ALA A 204 2.35 15.67 -17.35
C ALA A 204 3.18 16.81 -17.92
N LYS A 205 3.83 16.61 -19.07
CA LYS A 205 4.61 17.66 -19.76
C LYS A 205 3.75 18.87 -20.08
N THR A 206 2.49 18.64 -20.47
CA THR A 206 1.54 19.70 -20.82
C THR A 206 1.18 20.59 -19.63
N VAL A 207 1.05 20.01 -18.43
CA VAL A 207 0.72 20.78 -17.21
C VAL A 207 1.94 21.29 -16.43
N GLY A 208 3.14 20.97 -16.92
CA GLY A 208 4.41 21.39 -16.34
C GLY A 208 4.96 20.44 -15.27
N ILE A 209 6.23 20.07 -15.43
CA ILE A 209 6.94 19.07 -14.61
C ILE A 209 8.07 19.65 -13.75
N GLY A 210 8.20 20.99 -13.69
CA GLY A 210 9.34 21.65 -13.05
C GLY A 210 9.45 21.34 -11.54
N GLU A 211 8.33 21.39 -10.82
CA GLU A 211 8.29 21.06 -9.39
C GLU A 211 8.62 19.59 -9.13
N ALA A 212 8.06 18.69 -9.96
CA ALA A 212 8.26 17.25 -9.86
C ALA A 212 9.73 16.85 -10.11
N LYS A 213 10.38 17.44 -11.12
CA LYS A 213 11.82 17.26 -11.38
C LYS A 213 12.69 17.73 -10.21
N LYS A 214 12.40 18.92 -9.66
CA LYS A 214 13.11 19.42 -8.47
C LYS A 214 12.97 18.48 -7.27
N ALA A 215 11.80 17.91 -7.05
CA ALA A 215 11.58 16.95 -5.97
C ALA A 215 12.40 15.66 -6.16
N LEU A 216 12.51 15.14 -7.39
CA LEU A 216 13.39 14.01 -7.70
C LEU A 216 14.86 14.36 -7.47
N ASP A 217 15.32 15.52 -7.95
CA ASP A 217 16.70 15.96 -7.81
C ASP A 217 17.11 16.12 -6.34
N ASN A 218 16.22 16.69 -5.51
CA ASN A 218 16.45 16.82 -4.06
C ASN A 218 16.58 15.47 -3.35
N ASN A 219 16.01 14.41 -3.91
CA ASN A 219 16.05 13.05 -3.37
C ASN A 219 17.00 12.12 -4.14
N LYS A 220 17.85 12.66 -5.03
CA LYS A 220 18.72 11.89 -5.92
C LYS A 220 19.85 11.15 -5.19
N ASN A 221 20.38 11.76 -4.13
CA ASN A 221 21.48 11.18 -3.38
C ASN A 221 20.97 10.15 -2.37
N ASN A 222 21.22 8.86 -2.65
CA ASN A 222 20.90 7.69 -1.80
C ASN A 222 21.67 7.65 -0.45
N LYS A 223 22.19 8.77 0.05
CA LYS A 223 22.84 8.86 1.36
C LYS A 223 21.84 9.11 2.49
N ILE A 224 20.60 8.68 2.33
CA ILE A 224 19.63 8.75 3.41
C ILE A 224 19.92 7.57 4.35
N SER A 225 20.52 7.89 5.48
CA SER A 225 21.05 6.92 6.43
C SER A 225 20.07 6.57 7.56
N THR A 226 18.97 7.32 7.71
CA THR A 226 17.95 7.07 8.74
C THR A 226 16.59 6.73 8.14
N ILE A 227 15.82 5.93 8.87
CA ILE A 227 14.46 5.54 8.46
C ILE A 227 13.54 6.76 8.39
N GLU A 228 13.71 7.71 9.31
CA GLU A 228 12.91 8.94 9.41
C GLU A 228 13.09 9.83 8.18
N GLU A 229 14.34 10.04 7.75
CA GLU A 229 14.62 10.81 6.54
C GLU A 229 14.10 10.11 5.28
N ILE A 230 14.16 8.77 5.20
CA ILE A 230 13.61 8.01 4.07
C ILE A 230 12.09 8.21 4.00
N LYS A 231 11.39 8.08 5.12
CA LYS A 231 9.94 8.29 5.19
C LYS A 231 9.55 9.71 4.79
N LYS A 232 10.33 10.71 5.21
CA LYS A 232 10.12 12.10 4.79
C LYS A 232 10.26 12.24 3.27
N ALA A 233 11.32 11.67 2.68
CA ALA A 233 11.54 11.69 1.24
C ALA A 233 10.40 11.00 0.47
N ILE A 234 9.93 9.83 0.94
CA ILE A 234 8.78 9.13 0.35
C ILE A 234 7.53 10.01 0.37
N ASN A 235 7.23 10.65 1.50
CA ASN A 235 6.07 11.53 1.63
C ASN A 235 6.17 12.74 0.69
N ASP A 236 7.34 13.40 0.64
CA ASP A 236 7.57 14.54 -0.26
C ASP A 236 7.37 14.15 -1.74
N LEU A 237 7.82 12.95 -2.15
CA LEU A 237 7.63 12.40 -3.50
C LEU A 237 6.17 12.02 -3.79
N ASN A 238 5.46 11.44 -2.82
CA ASN A 238 4.06 11.08 -2.99
C ASN A 238 3.16 12.33 -3.08
N ASP A 239 3.43 13.33 -2.25
CA ASP A 239 2.70 14.61 -2.27
C ASP A 239 2.84 15.31 -3.62
N ILE A 240 4.06 15.38 -4.17
CA ILE A 240 4.27 16.01 -5.48
C ILE A 240 3.66 15.18 -6.62
N THR A 241 3.67 13.85 -6.51
CA THR A 241 2.99 12.94 -7.45
C THR A 241 1.49 13.22 -7.48
N ASN A 242 0.85 13.30 -6.30
CA ASN A 242 -0.57 13.58 -6.16
C ASN A 242 -0.93 14.96 -6.73
N LYS A 243 -0.13 15.99 -6.43
CA LYS A 243 -0.32 17.34 -6.98
C LYS A 243 -0.22 17.36 -8.51
N LEU A 244 0.74 16.65 -9.09
CA LEU A 244 0.90 16.57 -10.55
C LEU A 244 -0.29 15.84 -11.20
N ASN A 245 -0.71 14.71 -10.66
CA ASN A 245 -1.91 14.01 -11.11
C ASN A 245 -3.17 14.89 -11.07
N GLN A 246 -3.34 15.64 -9.98
CA GLN A 246 -4.46 16.57 -9.85
C GLN A 246 -4.41 17.69 -10.90
N LYS A 247 -3.22 18.25 -11.19
CA LYS A 247 -3.04 19.24 -12.26
C LYS A 247 -3.45 18.65 -13.63
N ILE A 248 -3.05 17.42 -13.94
CA ILE A 248 -3.43 16.71 -15.18
C ILE A 248 -4.95 16.56 -15.24
N GLU A 249 -5.56 16.05 -14.17
CA GLU A 249 -6.99 15.75 -14.13
C GLU A 249 -7.86 17.00 -14.27
N ASN A 250 -7.47 18.08 -13.58
CA ASN A 250 -8.13 19.37 -13.71
C ASN A 250 -8.03 19.92 -15.15
N LYS A 251 -6.86 19.78 -15.80
CA LYS A 251 -6.69 20.24 -17.17
C LYS A 251 -7.53 19.42 -18.16
N LYS A 252 -7.63 18.10 -17.97
CA LYS A 252 -8.52 17.24 -18.76
C LYS A 252 -9.99 17.66 -18.61
N GLN A 253 -10.41 17.94 -17.38
CA GLN A 253 -11.79 18.39 -17.11
C GLN A 253 -12.11 19.71 -17.82
N GLU A 254 -11.24 20.72 -17.70
CA GLU A 254 -11.39 22.01 -18.37
C GLU A 254 -11.52 21.85 -19.90
N LEU A 255 -10.63 21.06 -20.50
CA LEU A 255 -10.63 20.83 -21.94
C LEU A 255 -11.85 20.02 -22.41
N LEU A 256 -12.32 19.08 -21.59
CA LEU A 256 -13.52 18.28 -21.89
C LEU A 256 -14.79 19.13 -21.88
N GLU A 257 -14.87 20.13 -21.00
CA GLU A 257 -15.97 21.10 -21.01
C GLU A 257 -15.97 21.94 -22.29
N ASN A 258 -14.81 22.40 -22.74
CA ASN A 258 -14.67 23.10 -24.02
C ASN A 258 -15.05 22.20 -25.20
N PHE A 259 -14.61 20.93 -25.21
CA PHE A 259 -15.01 19.94 -26.21
C PHE A 259 -16.53 19.79 -26.28
N LYS A 260 -17.20 19.62 -25.13
CA LYS A 260 -18.67 19.48 -25.05
C LYS A 260 -19.38 20.72 -25.60
N LYS A 261 -18.91 21.92 -25.27
CA LYS A 261 -19.45 23.18 -25.80
C LYS A 261 -19.30 23.24 -27.32
N SER A 262 -18.09 23.03 -27.86
CA SER A 262 -17.85 23.00 -29.32
C SER A 262 -18.71 21.96 -30.05
N LYS A 263 -18.94 20.80 -29.42
CA LYS A 263 -19.79 19.76 -29.99
C LYS A 263 -21.25 20.22 -30.07
N GLN A 264 -21.79 20.72 -28.96
CA GLN A 264 -23.15 21.26 -28.91
C GLN A 264 -23.33 22.42 -29.90
N ASP A 265 -22.36 23.32 -29.96
CA ASP A 265 -22.33 24.45 -30.88
C ASP A 265 -22.43 24.05 -32.36
N LEU A 266 -21.76 22.94 -32.74
CA LEU A 266 -21.84 22.40 -34.10
C LEU A 266 -23.17 21.67 -34.33
N GLU A 267 -23.65 20.89 -33.37
CA GLU A 267 -24.95 20.22 -33.44
C GLU A 267 -26.10 21.23 -33.60
N GLU A 268 -26.08 22.32 -32.83
CA GLU A 268 -27.06 23.39 -32.93
C GLU A 268 -27.02 24.09 -34.29
N TYR A 269 -25.82 24.39 -34.80
CA TYR A 269 -25.65 25.00 -36.11
C TYR A 269 -26.16 24.09 -37.22
N ILE A 270 -25.84 22.79 -37.20
CA ILE A 270 -26.37 21.80 -38.16
C ILE A 270 -27.90 21.80 -38.15
N ASN A 271 -28.51 21.78 -36.96
CA ASN A 271 -29.96 21.66 -36.82
C ASN A 271 -30.72 22.94 -37.20
N LYS A 272 -30.14 24.13 -36.92
CA LYS A 272 -30.79 25.42 -37.16
C LYS A 272 -30.53 25.95 -38.58
N ASN A 273 -29.30 25.83 -39.08
CA ASN A 273 -28.86 26.48 -40.31
C ASN A 273 -28.82 25.55 -41.53
N LEU A 274 -28.60 24.25 -41.32
CA LEU A 274 -28.42 23.27 -42.40
C LEU A 274 -29.63 22.32 -42.54
N ASN A 275 -30.83 22.79 -42.19
CA ASN A 275 -32.05 21.99 -42.21
C ASN A 275 -32.68 21.83 -43.61
N GLU A 276 -32.37 22.74 -44.53
CA GLU A 276 -32.87 22.70 -45.90
C GLU A 276 -32.09 21.71 -46.77
N ILE A 277 -32.79 21.07 -47.72
CA ILE A 277 -32.24 20.02 -48.58
C ILE A 277 -30.99 20.45 -49.36
N ARG A 278 -30.89 21.74 -49.72
CA ARG A 278 -29.74 22.29 -50.45
C ARG A 278 -28.43 22.23 -49.66
N PHE A 279 -28.48 22.06 -48.33
CA PHE A 279 -27.31 21.97 -47.46
C PHE A 279 -26.98 20.52 -47.02
N ILE A 280 -27.60 19.50 -47.63
CA ILE A 280 -27.48 18.10 -47.19
C ILE A 280 -26.02 17.62 -47.15
N GLU A 281 -25.21 17.97 -48.16
CA GLU A 281 -23.79 17.57 -48.21
C GLU A 281 -22.97 18.23 -47.09
N VAL A 282 -23.21 19.52 -46.82
CA VAL A 282 -22.55 20.27 -45.74
C VAL A 282 -22.90 19.65 -44.39
N LYS A 283 -24.20 19.35 -44.19
CA LYS A 283 -24.72 18.69 -42.99
C LYS A 283 -24.06 17.33 -42.76
N GLU A 284 -24.00 16.48 -43.78
CA GLU A 284 -23.37 15.16 -43.67
C GLU A 284 -21.88 15.23 -43.30
N LYS A 285 -21.12 16.15 -43.92
CA LYS A 285 -19.69 16.33 -43.60
C LYS A 285 -19.49 16.71 -42.13
N ALA A 286 -20.32 17.62 -41.62
CA ALA A 286 -20.26 18.08 -40.24
C ALA A 286 -20.66 16.95 -39.26
N GLN A 287 -21.72 16.20 -39.55
CA GLN A 287 -22.16 15.04 -38.75
C GLN A 287 -21.10 13.93 -38.69
N LYS A 288 -20.49 13.59 -39.83
CA LYS A 288 -19.37 12.62 -39.89
C LYS A 288 -18.20 13.01 -38.99
N THR A 289 -17.95 14.31 -38.80
CA THR A 289 -16.90 14.78 -37.89
C THR A 289 -17.28 14.53 -36.43
N ILE A 290 -18.53 14.80 -36.04
CA ILE A 290 -19.05 14.52 -34.68
C ILE A 290 -18.96 13.02 -34.37
N GLU A 291 -19.37 12.16 -35.30
CA GLU A 291 -19.35 10.70 -35.14
C GLU A 291 -17.94 10.16 -34.90
N LYS A 292 -16.95 10.62 -35.68
CA LYS A 292 -15.54 10.18 -35.56
C LYS A 292 -14.93 10.42 -34.19
N ILE A 293 -15.41 11.42 -33.46
CA ILE A 293 -14.85 11.85 -32.17
C ILE A 293 -15.83 11.66 -30.99
N ALA A 294 -16.89 10.86 -31.19
CA ALA A 294 -17.92 10.65 -30.16
C ALA A 294 -17.38 10.01 -28.86
N ASN A 295 -16.26 9.29 -28.94
CA ASN A 295 -15.68 8.54 -27.83
C ASN A 295 -14.71 9.35 -26.94
N ILE A 296 -14.65 10.68 -27.10
CA ILE A 296 -13.83 11.54 -26.24
C ILE A 296 -14.45 11.61 -24.84
N ASN A 297 -13.65 11.24 -23.84
CA ASN A 297 -14.03 11.26 -22.42
C ASN A 297 -12.82 11.55 -21.53
N LYS A 298 -13.07 11.79 -20.24
CA LYS A 298 -12.07 12.18 -19.25
C LYS A 298 -11.06 11.07 -18.97
N ASP A 299 -11.55 9.84 -18.82
CA ASP A 299 -10.78 8.73 -18.26
C ASP A 299 -9.77 8.15 -19.27
N ASN A 300 -10.15 8.11 -20.55
CA ASN A 300 -9.41 7.39 -21.59
C ASN A 300 -8.77 8.30 -22.64
N SER A 301 -8.96 9.62 -22.54
CA SER A 301 -8.38 10.56 -23.50
C SER A 301 -7.20 11.30 -22.87
N SER A 302 -6.11 11.40 -23.63
CA SER A 302 -5.01 12.31 -23.31
C SER A 302 -5.45 13.76 -23.53
N ILE A 303 -4.74 14.68 -22.90
CA ILE A 303 -4.94 16.13 -23.09
C ILE A 303 -4.83 16.50 -24.57
N LYS A 304 -3.85 15.91 -25.28
CA LYS A 304 -3.68 16.10 -26.72
C LYS A 304 -4.90 15.63 -27.52
N LYS A 305 -5.43 14.44 -27.21
CA LYS A 305 -6.58 13.87 -27.92
C LYS A 305 -7.85 14.72 -27.75
N ILE A 306 -8.09 15.24 -26.54
CA ILE A 306 -9.23 16.14 -26.28
C ILE A 306 -9.05 17.45 -27.07
N THR A 307 -7.85 18.04 -27.04
CA THR A 307 -7.53 19.27 -27.77
C THR A 307 -7.72 19.11 -29.29
N ASP A 308 -7.17 18.03 -29.87
CA ASP A 308 -7.27 17.75 -31.30
C ASP A 308 -8.73 17.55 -31.74
N ALA A 309 -9.54 16.89 -30.92
CA ALA A 309 -10.97 16.69 -31.18
C ALA A 309 -11.76 18.01 -31.12
N THR A 310 -11.50 18.86 -30.13
CA THR A 310 -12.11 20.20 -30.04
C THR A 310 -11.77 21.06 -31.27
N ASN A 311 -10.50 21.05 -31.69
CA ASN A 311 -10.07 21.78 -32.89
C ASN A 311 -10.76 21.27 -34.16
N SER A 312 -10.96 19.94 -34.27
CA SER A 312 -11.66 19.32 -35.39
C SER A 312 -13.14 19.76 -35.46
N LEU A 313 -13.81 19.89 -34.31
CA LEU A 313 -15.19 20.41 -34.24
C LEU A 313 -15.27 21.88 -34.69
N ASN A 314 -14.39 22.73 -34.17
CA ASN A 314 -14.35 24.14 -34.52
C ASN A 314 -14.08 24.33 -36.01
N LYS A 315 -13.12 23.55 -36.55
CA LYS A 315 -12.81 23.56 -37.99
C LYS A 315 -13.99 23.12 -38.84
N ALA A 316 -14.70 22.06 -38.46
CA ALA A 316 -15.89 21.61 -39.16
C ALA A 316 -17.01 22.68 -39.15
N LYS A 317 -17.17 23.43 -38.05
CA LYS A 317 -18.11 24.56 -37.98
C LYS A 317 -17.72 25.70 -38.93
N GLU A 318 -16.44 26.08 -38.95
CA GLU A 318 -15.93 27.11 -39.87
C GLU A 318 -16.10 26.73 -41.34
N ASP A 319 -15.80 25.48 -41.68
CA ASP A 319 -15.92 24.99 -43.05
C ASP A 319 -17.39 24.92 -43.46
N ALA A 320 -18.28 24.50 -42.56
CA ALA A 320 -19.72 24.50 -42.82
C ALA A 320 -20.31 25.90 -43.02
N LEU A 321 -19.86 26.91 -42.25
CA LEU A 321 -20.24 28.32 -42.43
C LEU A 321 -19.86 28.85 -43.83
N LYS A 322 -18.63 28.55 -44.27
CA LYS A 322 -18.15 28.96 -45.60
C LYS A 322 -18.92 28.28 -46.72
N GLU A 323 -19.15 26.97 -46.60
CA GLU A 323 -19.92 26.22 -47.59
C GLU A 323 -21.39 26.69 -47.64
N GLU A 324 -22.02 26.98 -46.50
CA GLU A 324 -23.38 27.54 -46.42
C GLU A 324 -23.50 28.87 -47.18
N GLU A 325 -22.56 29.80 -46.96
CA GLU A 325 -22.55 31.11 -47.59
C GLU A 325 -22.42 31.02 -49.11
N VAL A 326 -21.52 30.16 -49.60
CA VAL A 326 -21.33 29.90 -51.03
C VAL A 326 -22.61 29.35 -51.66
N ILE A 327 -23.25 28.38 -51.00
CA ILE A 327 -24.50 27.77 -51.50
C ILE A 327 -25.64 28.79 -51.52
N LYS A 328 -25.78 29.65 -50.49
CA LYS A 328 -26.80 30.72 -50.48
C LYS A 328 -26.61 31.68 -51.65
N LYS A 329 -25.38 32.15 -51.88
CA LYS A 329 -25.06 33.02 -53.03
C LYS A 329 -25.41 32.33 -54.35
N LEU A 330 -24.99 31.07 -54.54
CA LEU A 330 -25.28 30.33 -55.77
C LEU A 330 -26.80 30.17 -56.00
N ASN A 331 -27.55 29.88 -54.95
CA ASN A 331 -29.01 29.72 -55.04
C ASN A 331 -29.71 31.03 -55.42
N GLU A 332 -29.29 32.16 -54.86
CA GLU A 332 -29.82 33.48 -55.25
C GLU A 332 -29.46 33.84 -56.70
N VAL A 333 -28.24 33.50 -57.16
CA VAL A 333 -27.86 33.67 -58.58
C VAL A 333 -28.76 32.85 -59.50
N ILE A 334 -29.00 31.57 -59.18
CA ILE A 334 -29.86 30.68 -59.97
C ILE A 334 -31.28 31.24 -60.04
N ASN A 335 -31.85 31.66 -58.90
CA ASN A 335 -33.19 32.22 -58.83
C ASN A 335 -33.31 33.53 -59.62
N PHE A 336 -32.32 34.42 -59.49
CA PHE A 336 -32.24 35.65 -60.28
C PHE A 336 -32.21 35.35 -61.79
N ILE A 337 -31.35 34.42 -62.25
CA ILE A 337 -31.26 34.05 -63.67
C ILE A 337 -32.59 33.47 -64.17
N ALA A 338 -33.25 32.62 -63.39
CA ALA A 338 -34.53 32.03 -63.73
C ALA A 338 -35.62 33.11 -63.91
N LYS A 339 -35.71 34.07 -62.98
CA LYS A 339 -36.66 35.19 -63.07
C LYS A 339 -36.33 36.13 -64.20
N ARG A 340 -35.06 36.45 -64.41
CA ARG A 340 -34.63 37.26 -65.55
C ARG A 340 -35.07 36.63 -66.87
N LYS A 341 -34.89 35.31 -67.02
CA LYS A 341 -35.33 34.58 -68.21
C LYS A 341 -36.85 34.57 -68.37
N GLU A 342 -37.61 34.45 -67.28
CA GLU A 342 -39.07 34.57 -67.29
C GLU A 342 -39.51 35.95 -67.83
N LEU A 343 -38.89 37.04 -67.37
CA LEU A 343 -39.17 38.39 -67.86
C LEU A 343 -38.79 38.56 -69.34
N GLU A 344 -37.61 38.07 -69.74
CA GLU A 344 -37.17 38.08 -71.14
C GLU A 344 -38.15 37.35 -72.07
N GLU A 345 -38.73 36.24 -71.63
CA GLU A 345 -39.74 35.49 -72.39
C GLU A 345 -41.08 36.21 -72.46
N LEU A 346 -41.54 36.82 -71.36
CA LEU A 346 -42.78 37.60 -71.32
C LEU A 346 -42.72 38.82 -72.26
N ILE A 347 -41.60 39.56 -72.25
CA ILE A 347 -41.37 40.70 -73.14
C ILE A 347 -41.41 40.28 -74.62
N LYS A 348 -40.87 39.10 -74.97
CA LYS A 348 -40.90 38.59 -76.34
C LYS A 348 -42.29 38.19 -76.81
N LEU A 349 -43.15 37.70 -75.91
CA LEU A 349 -44.51 37.24 -76.23
C LEU A 349 -45.52 38.40 -76.29
N SER A 350 -45.26 39.50 -75.59
CA SER A 350 -46.09 40.70 -75.65
C SER A 350 -45.99 41.38 -77.02
N ASP A 351 -47.10 41.41 -77.76
CA ASP A 351 -47.19 42.09 -79.04
C ASP A 351 -47.03 43.62 -78.84
N ILE A 352 -45.89 44.17 -79.29
CA ILE A 352 -45.32 45.45 -78.86
C ILE A 352 -46.28 46.65 -79.02
N LYS A 353 -47.23 46.57 -79.97
CA LYS A 353 -48.17 47.66 -80.25
C LYS A 353 -49.33 47.81 -79.26
N GLN A 354 -49.65 46.79 -78.45
CA GLN A 354 -50.78 46.87 -77.49
C GLN A 354 -50.37 47.21 -76.06
N TYR A 355 -49.08 47.07 -75.72
CA TYR A 355 -48.57 47.13 -74.34
C TYR A 355 -47.30 47.98 -74.23
N GLU A 356 -47.11 48.93 -75.17
CA GLU A 356 -45.81 49.53 -75.45
C GLU A 356 -45.12 50.17 -74.23
N ASP A 357 -45.88 50.86 -73.37
CA ASP A 357 -45.32 51.51 -72.18
C ASP A 357 -44.88 50.51 -71.10
N ALA A 358 -45.71 49.51 -70.82
CA ALA A 358 -45.39 48.46 -69.84
C ALA A 358 -44.20 47.60 -70.29
N VAL A 359 -44.10 47.31 -71.59
CA VAL A 359 -42.98 46.57 -72.17
C VAL A 359 -41.68 47.39 -72.12
N LYS A 360 -41.73 48.70 -72.35
CA LYS A 360 -40.57 49.58 -72.22
C LYS A 360 -40.05 49.66 -70.79
N GLU A 361 -40.93 49.79 -69.79
CA GLU A 361 -40.50 49.83 -68.39
C GLU A 361 -39.92 48.48 -67.94
N ALA A 362 -40.57 47.36 -68.32
CA ALA A 362 -40.04 46.02 -68.07
C ALA A 362 -38.66 45.80 -68.70
N GLN A 363 -38.45 46.27 -69.93
CA GLN A 363 -37.15 46.19 -70.61
C GLN A 363 -36.08 47.03 -69.91
N LYS A 364 -36.43 48.23 -69.46
CA LYS A 364 -35.52 49.09 -68.69
C LYS A 364 -35.10 48.44 -67.37
N ILE A 365 -36.04 47.87 -66.60
CA ILE A 365 -35.73 47.15 -65.35
C ILE A 365 -34.84 45.94 -65.62
N LEU A 366 -35.07 45.23 -66.73
CA LEU A 366 -34.24 44.11 -67.15
C LEU A 366 -32.78 44.55 -67.41
N ASP A 367 -32.60 45.66 -68.12
CA ASP A 367 -31.28 46.21 -68.45
C ASP A 367 -30.57 46.80 -67.22
N ASP A 368 -31.28 47.53 -66.35
CA ASP A 368 -30.76 48.11 -65.12
C ASP A 368 -30.27 47.03 -64.13
N ASN A 369 -30.91 45.86 -64.13
CA ASN A 369 -30.53 44.76 -63.26
C ASN A 369 -29.48 43.82 -63.87
N LYS A 370 -28.97 44.09 -65.08
CA LYS A 370 -27.94 43.29 -65.73
C LYS A 370 -26.62 43.35 -64.95
N ALA A 371 -26.19 42.22 -64.39
CA ALA A 371 -24.91 42.12 -63.70
C ALA A 371 -23.74 42.11 -64.71
N LYS A 372 -22.77 43.03 -64.54
CA LYS A 372 -21.54 43.06 -65.35
C LYS A 372 -20.48 42.08 -64.87
N ASN A 373 -20.45 41.78 -63.57
CA ASN A 373 -19.58 40.78 -62.96
C ASN A 373 -20.35 40.04 -61.85
N THR A 374 -20.57 38.74 -62.01
CA THR A 374 -21.33 37.92 -61.05
C THR A 374 -20.52 37.57 -59.79
N ASP A 375 -19.20 37.69 -59.86
CA ASP A 375 -18.31 37.21 -58.81
C ASP A 375 -18.21 38.20 -57.64
N GLU A 376 -18.42 39.49 -57.90
CA GLU A 376 -18.33 40.59 -56.91
C GLU A 376 -19.61 40.82 -56.09
N LEU A 377 -20.75 40.32 -56.56
CA LEU A 377 -22.05 40.55 -55.92
C LEU A 377 -22.27 39.60 -54.73
N SER A 378 -22.81 40.12 -53.63
CA SER A 378 -23.23 39.34 -52.47
C SER A 378 -24.54 38.59 -52.73
N SER A 379 -24.87 37.60 -51.89
CA SER A 379 -26.18 36.93 -51.94
C SER A 379 -27.33 37.93 -51.81
N LYS A 380 -27.15 39.01 -51.03
CA LYS A 380 -28.17 40.03 -50.79
C LYS A 380 -28.38 40.91 -52.03
N ASP A 381 -27.31 41.21 -52.76
CA ASP A 381 -27.41 41.99 -54.01
C ASP A 381 -28.17 41.22 -55.09
N PHE A 382 -27.96 39.90 -55.18
CA PHE A 382 -28.74 39.05 -56.09
C PHE A 382 -30.21 38.92 -55.65
N GLU A 383 -30.47 38.85 -54.35
CA GLU A 383 -31.84 38.83 -53.82
C GLU A 383 -32.62 40.11 -54.17
N GLU A 384 -31.99 41.28 -54.01
CA GLU A 384 -32.58 42.58 -54.35
C GLU A 384 -32.84 42.69 -55.86
N LYS A 385 -31.85 42.34 -56.69
CA LYS A 385 -32.02 42.29 -58.15
C LYS A 385 -33.13 41.32 -58.56
N ARG A 386 -33.27 40.17 -57.90
CA ARG A 386 -34.36 39.22 -58.14
C ARG A 386 -35.72 39.86 -57.83
N LYS A 387 -35.87 40.54 -56.69
CA LYS A 387 -37.13 41.20 -56.31
C LYS A 387 -37.56 42.25 -57.34
N ASN A 388 -36.63 43.08 -57.81
CA ASN A 388 -36.91 44.07 -58.86
C ASN A 388 -37.44 43.41 -60.15
N ILE A 389 -36.83 42.29 -60.57
CA ILE A 389 -37.29 41.52 -61.73
C ILE A 389 -38.66 40.88 -61.48
N GLU A 390 -38.91 40.34 -60.29
CA GLU A 390 -40.20 39.77 -59.91
C GLU A 390 -41.33 40.79 -59.92
N GLU A 391 -41.07 42.01 -59.43
CA GLU A 391 -42.01 43.13 -59.49
C GLU A 391 -42.33 43.49 -60.94
N ALA A 392 -41.32 43.63 -61.80
CA ALA A 392 -41.52 43.90 -63.23
C ALA A 392 -42.32 42.80 -63.95
N ILE A 393 -42.08 41.53 -63.62
CA ILE A 393 -42.88 40.41 -64.13
C ILE A 393 -44.35 40.56 -63.73
N ASN A 394 -44.61 40.87 -62.45
CA ASN A 394 -45.96 41.00 -61.93
C ASN A 394 -46.71 42.19 -62.57
N GLU A 395 -46.06 43.34 -62.69
CA GLU A 395 -46.61 44.52 -63.35
C GLU A 395 -46.93 44.27 -64.82
N LEU A 396 -46.01 43.64 -65.56
CA LEU A 396 -46.23 43.31 -66.97
C LEU A 396 -47.38 42.31 -67.14
N LYS A 397 -47.47 41.28 -66.29
CA LYS A 397 -48.60 40.33 -66.29
C LYS A 397 -49.93 41.04 -66.01
N ALA A 398 -49.97 41.92 -65.02
CA ALA A 398 -51.16 42.69 -64.67
C ALA A 398 -51.63 43.60 -65.83
N ALA A 399 -50.70 44.26 -66.52
CA ALA A 399 -51.00 45.09 -67.70
C ALA A 399 -51.59 44.26 -68.85
N ILE A 400 -51.06 43.06 -69.08
CA ILE A 400 -51.57 42.11 -70.08
C ILE A 400 -52.99 41.62 -69.71
N GLU A 401 -53.29 41.39 -68.43
CA GLU A 401 -54.61 40.96 -67.98
C GLU A 401 -55.68 42.07 -68.04
N ALA A 402 -55.34 43.29 -67.62
CA ALA A 402 -56.29 44.42 -67.60
C ALA A 402 -56.83 44.75 -69.00
N THR A 403 -55.99 44.63 -70.01
CA THR A 403 -56.32 44.88 -71.43
C THR A 403 -57.05 43.72 -72.11
N LYS A 404 -56.87 42.47 -71.64
CA LYS A 404 -57.74 41.36 -72.05
C LYS A 404 -59.18 41.56 -71.58
N LYS A 405 -59.38 42.14 -70.38
CA LYS A 405 -60.71 42.46 -69.83
C LYS A 405 -61.38 43.66 -70.50
N SER A 406 -60.63 44.57 -71.12
CA SER A 406 -61.18 45.72 -71.84
C SER A 406 -61.56 45.43 -73.30
N LYS A 407 -61.34 44.19 -73.78
CA LYS A 407 -61.61 43.74 -75.16
C LYS A 407 -62.73 42.70 -75.29
N ASN A 408 -63.24 42.20 -74.16
CA ASN A 408 -64.55 41.56 -74.06
C ASN A 408 -65.55 42.59 -73.54
#